data_AF-M9ZTQ8-F1
#
_entry.id   AF-M9ZTQ8-F1
#
_cell.length_a   1.000
_cell.length_b   1.000
_cell.length_c   1.000
_cell.angle_alpha   90.00
_cell.angle_beta   90.00
_cell.angle_gamma   90.00
#
_symmetry.space_group_name_H-M   'P 1'
#
loop_
_entity.id
_entity.type
_entity.pdbx_description
1 polymer ?
#
loop_
_entity_poly.entity_id
_entity_poly.type
_entity_poly.pdbx_seq_one_letter_code
_entity_poly.pdbx_strand_id
1 'polypeptide(L)'
;GVGWVYEYAVLAKNKTLAELRTLQDWYLRYQLVKASGVAEVASIGGFVQQYQVTVDPVKLRAYGIPLMSVAEVIRNSNRDVGGRTLEMAETEYMVRGRGYLRGKEDIENLVLKAQNGTPVRVTDIGRVELVADERRGI
;
A
#
# COMPACT_ATOMS: atom_id res chain seq x y z
N GLY A 1 -18.00 25.56 17.53
CA GLY A 1 -16.65 25.18 17.08
C GLY A 1 -16.36 23.82 17.63
N VAL A 2 -15.88 22.89 16.80
CA VAL A 2 -15.46 21.56 17.29
C VAL A 2 -14.16 21.77 18.06
N GLY A 3 -14.25 21.77 19.39
CA GLY A 3 -13.11 21.90 20.28
C GLY A 3 -12.44 20.56 20.53
N TRP A 4 -11.14 20.58 20.79
CA TRP A 4 -10.37 19.41 21.19
C TRP A 4 -10.73 19.11 22.65
N VAL A 5 -11.30 17.93 22.92
CA VAL A 5 -11.76 17.57 24.28
C VAL A 5 -10.65 16.87 25.08
N TYR A 6 -9.74 16.17 24.40
CA TYR A 6 -8.63 15.45 25.02
C TYR A 6 -7.47 15.24 24.04
N GLU A 7 -6.24 15.37 24.54
CA GLU A 7 -5.00 15.16 23.79
C GLU A 7 -4.12 14.12 24.49
N TYR A 8 -3.44 13.28 23.71
CA TYR A 8 -2.50 12.29 24.23
C TYR A 8 -1.35 12.03 23.25
N ALA A 9 -0.26 11.46 23.77
CA ALA A 9 0.88 11.02 22.98
C ALA A 9 1.10 9.52 23.14
N VAL A 10 1.42 8.84 22.04
CA VAL A 10 1.79 7.42 22.04
C VAL A 10 3.31 7.32 22.09
N LEU A 11 3.86 6.69 23.12
CA LEU A 11 5.30 6.57 23.35
C LEU A 11 5.70 5.09 23.49
N ALA A 12 6.85 4.71 22.92
CA ALA A 12 7.48 3.41 23.18
C ALA A 12 8.99 3.50 23.03
N LYS A 13 9.74 2.74 23.85
CA LYS A 13 11.21 2.74 23.82
C LYS A 13 11.80 2.08 22.57
N ASN A 14 11.13 1.04 22.05
CA ASN A 14 11.65 0.19 20.96
C ASN A 14 10.71 0.19 19.74
N LYS A 15 10.12 1.34 19.40
CA LYS A 15 9.30 1.48 18.19
C LYS A 15 9.67 2.75 17.44
N THR A 16 9.62 2.66 16.12
CA THR A 16 9.75 3.78 15.21
C THR A 16 8.48 4.65 15.23
N LEU A 17 8.60 5.92 14.82
CA LEU A 17 7.45 6.82 14.66
C LEU A 17 6.41 6.29 13.67
N ALA A 18 6.83 5.48 12.70
CA ALA A 18 5.93 4.84 11.75
C ALA A 18 5.08 3.76 12.43
N GLU A 19 5.70 2.89 13.22
CA GLU A 19 4.98 1.86 13.98
C GLU A 19 4.03 2.46 15.03
N LEU A 20 4.44 3.55 15.69
CA LEU A 20 3.58 4.27 16.64
C LEU A 20 2.37 4.90 15.94
N ARG A 21 2.59 5.47 14.74
CA ARG A 21 1.50 6.01 13.92
C ARG A 21 0.55 4.91 13.45
N THR A 22 1.09 3.78 13.01
CA THR A 22 0.28 2.62 12.62
C THR A 22 -0.55 2.11 13.80
N LEU A 23 0.03 2.01 15.00
CA LEU A 23 -0.70 1.62 16.21
C LEU A 23 -1.83 2.61 16.55
N GLN A 24 -1.54 3.91 16.47
CA GLN A 24 -2.52 4.96 16.68
C GLN A 24 -3.70 4.83 15.70
N ASP A 25 -3.40 4.69 14.41
CA ASP A 25 -4.39 4.80 13.34
C ASP A 25 -5.23 3.53 13.18
N TRP A 26 -4.63 2.36 13.40
CA TRP A 26 -5.26 1.05 13.16
C TRP A 26 -5.70 0.31 14.40
N TYR A 27 -5.37 0.80 15.60
CA TYR A 27 -5.83 0.20 16.85
C TYR A 27 -6.50 1.21 17.77
N LEU A 28 -5.77 2.24 18.23
CA LEU A 28 -6.28 3.16 19.25
C LEU A 28 -7.47 3.97 18.74
N ARG A 29 -7.38 4.53 17.53
CA ARG A 29 -8.46 5.32 16.92
C ARG A 29 -9.78 4.56 16.89
N TYR A 30 -9.78 3.29 16.47
CA TYR A 30 -11.00 2.48 16.39
C TYR A 30 -11.64 2.20 17.75
N GLN A 31 -10.86 2.14 18.83
CA GLN A 31 -11.42 1.97 20.17
C GLN A 31 -11.99 3.29 20.69
N LEU A 32 -11.30 4.41 20.45
CA LEU A 32 -11.71 5.72 20.93
C LEU A 32 -12.96 6.27 20.22
N VAL A 33 -13.08 6.05 18.90
CA VAL A 33 -14.27 6.47 18.13
C VAL A 33 -15.54 5.73 18.60
N LYS A 34 -15.42 4.55 19.23
CA LYS A 34 -16.57 3.82 19.78
C LYS A 34 -17.11 4.42 21.08
N ALA A 35 -16.35 5.27 21.76
CA ALA A 35 -16.80 5.88 23.00
C ALA A 35 -17.97 6.85 22.74
N SER A 36 -18.98 6.81 23.59
CA SER A 36 -20.15 7.69 23.46
C SER A 36 -19.75 9.16 23.52
N GLY A 37 -20.24 9.96 22.58
CA GLY A 37 -19.95 11.39 22.50
C GLY A 37 -18.68 11.76 21.71
N VAL A 38 -17.94 10.79 21.17
CA VAL A 38 -16.77 11.06 20.31
C VAL A 38 -17.20 11.18 18.84
N ALA A 39 -16.99 12.36 18.26
CA ALA A 39 -17.28 12.60 16.84
C ALA A 39 -16.11 12.20 15.92
N GLU A 40 -14.87 12.48 16.34
CA GLU A 40 -13.66 12.20 15.56
C GLU A 40 -12.44 12.03 16.48
N VAL A 41 -11.46 11.25 16.01
CA VAL A 41 -10.14 11.14 16.64
C VAL A 41 -9.07 11.40 15.58
N ALA A 42 -8.55 12.63 15.59
CA ALA A 42 -7.50 13.08 14.69
C ALA A 42 -6.13 12.59 15.17
N SER A 43 -5.27 12.20 14.23
CA SER A 43 -3.86 11.89 14.51
C SER A 43 -2.96 13.03 14.05
N ILE A 44 -2.16 13.58 14.96
CA ILE A 44 -1.09 14.53 14.64
C ILE A 44 0.27 13.84 14.76
N GLY A 45 1.15 14.08 13.78
CA GLY A 45 2.53 13.59 13.81
C GLY A 45 2.67 12.11 13.46
N GLY A 46 3.86 11.56 13.70
CA GLY A 46 4.26 10.24 13.22
C GLY A 46 4.46 10.15 11.71
N PHE A 47 4.78 8.95 11.20
CA PHE A 47 4.96 8.71 9.76
C PHE A 47 3.92 7.70 9.27
N VAL A 48 3.18 8.03 8.22
CA VAL A 48 2.38 7.03 7.51
C VAL A 48 3.33 6.24 6.61
N GLN A 49 3.28 4.92 6.65
CA GLN A 49 4.15 4.10 5.82
C GLN A 49 3.67 4.10 4.37
N GLN A 50 4.58 4.29 3.43
CA GLN A 50 4.31 4.23 1.99
C GLN A 50 5.35 3.36 1.28
N TYR A 51 4.92 2.60 0.28
CA TYR A 51 5.83 1.93 -0.64
C TYR A 51 6.21 2.91 -1.75
N GLN A 52 7.47 3.32 -1.80
CA GLN A 52 8.03 4.13 -2.85
C GLN A 52 8.73 3.26 -3.88
N VAL A 53 8.34 3.42 -5.15
CA VAL A 53 9.01 2.78 -6.29
C VAL A 53 9.90 3.82 -6.97
N THR A 54 11.21 3.69 -6.79
CA THR A 54 12.21 4.57 -7.40
C THR A 54 12.77 3.90 -8.63
N VAL A 55 12.48 4.46 -9.82
CA VAL A 55 12.87 3.89 -11.12
C VAL A 55 14.09 4.59 -11.71
N ASP A 56 14.91 3.84 -12.43
CA ASP A 56 16.07 4.33 -13.16
C ASP A 56 15.67 4.70 -14.61
N PRO A 57 15.77 5.99 -15.00
CA PRO A 57 15.39 6.44 -16.34
C PRO A 57 16.27 5.86 -17.46
N VAL A 58 17.51 5.44 -17.17
CA VAL A 58 18.38 4.77 -18.15
C VAL A 58 17.84 3.37 -18.43
N LYS A 59 17.48 2.62 -17.39
CA LYS A 59 16.90 1.28 -17.53
C LYS A 59 15.54 1.29 -18.20
N LEU A 60 14.67 2.25 -17.84
CA LEU A 60 13.39 2.43 -18.52
C LEU A 60 13.55 2.60 -20.03
N ARG A 61 14.52 3.42 -20.46
CA ARG A 61 14.85 3.59 -21.88
C ARG A 61 15.40 2.32 -22.51
N ALA A 62 16.31 1.61 -21.82
CA ALA A 62 16.90 0.37 -22.33
C ALA A 62 15.86 -0.73 -22.60
N TYR A 63 14.86 -0.86 -21.72
CA TYR A 63 13.75 -1.82 -21.90
C TYR A 63 12.58 -1.27 -22.74
N GLY A 64 12.63 0.02 -23.11
CA GLY A 64 11.56 0.71 -23.83
C GLY A 64 10.24 0.69 -23.05
N ILE A 65 10.30 0.98 -21.74
CA ILE A 65 9.15 1.02 -20.83
C ILE A 65 8.89 2.49 -20.45
N PRO A 66 7.72 3.05 -20.80
CA PRO A 66 7.32 4.38 -20.33
C PRO A 66 7.12 4.41 -18.82
N LEU A 67 7.48 5.51 -18.17
CA LEU A 67 7.24 5.71 -16.73
C LEU A 67 5.76 5.52 -16.36
N MET A 68 4.85 6.04 -17.19
CA MET A 68 3.41 5.91 -16.98
C MET A 68 2.94 4.46 -16.93
N SER A 69 3.55 3.58 -17.73
CA SER A 69 3.20 2.15 -17.74
C SER A 69 3.53 1.47 -16.40
N VAL A 70 4.59 1.91 -15.72
CA VAL A 70 4.93 1.39 -14.37
C VAL A 70 3.80 1.71 -13.38
N ALA A 71 3.35 2.96 -13.36
CA ALA A 71 2.27 3.40 -12.48
C ALA A 71 0.93 2.71 -12.80
N GLU A 72 0.65 2.47 -14.08
CA GLU A 72 -0.53 1.75 -14.54
C GLU A 72 -0.52 0.28 -14.11
N VAL A 73 0.60 -0.42 -14.30
CA VAL A 73 0.76 -1.82 -13.88
C VAL A 73 0.56 -1.95 -12.37
N ILE A 74 1.23 -1.13 -11.56
CA ILE A 74 1.07 -1.16 -10.10
C ILE A 74 -0.40 -0.95 -9.71
N ARG A 75 -1.08 0.01 -10.34
CA ARG A 75 -2.50 0.30 -10.08
C ARG A 75 -3.41 -0.86 -10.47
N ASN A 76 -3.16 -1.50 -11.62
CA ASN A 76 -3.95 -2.61 -12.12
C ASN A 76 -3.73 -3.89 -11.30
N SER A 77 -2.50 -4.09 -10.81
CA SER A 77 -2.12 -5.24 -9.98
C SER A 77 -2.50 -5.13 -8.51
N ASN A 78 -3.05 -3.99 -8.08
CA ASN A 78 -3.60 -3.80 -6.75
C ASN A 78 -5.15 -3.73 -6.76
N ARG A 79 -5.78 -4.39 -7.75
CA ARG A 79 -7.24 -4.49 -7.86
C ARG A 79 -7.70 -5.92 -7.60
N ASP A 80 -8.81 -6.04 -6.87
CA ASP A 80 -9.53 -7.29 -6.72
C ASP A 80 -10.25 -7.63 -8.04
N VAL A 81 -10.03 -8.83 -8.56
CA VAL A 81 -10.84 -9.38 -9.65
C VAL A 81 -11.77 -10.42 -9.05
N GLY A 82 -13.06 -10.06 -8.95
CA GLY A 82 -14.11 -10.97 -8.51
C GLY A 82 -14.17 -12.17 -9.45
N GLY A 83 -13.67 -13.32 -8.99
CA GLY A 83 -13.69 -14.52 -9.81
C GLY A 83 -15.11 -15.07 -9.87
N ARG A 84 -15.54 -15.35 -11.10
CA ARG A 84 -16.83 -15.96 -11.39
C ARG A 84 -16.87 -17.39 -10.84
N THR A 85 -18.06 -17.88 -10.58
CA THR A 85 -18.30 -19.25 -10.13
C THR A 85 -18.10 -20.21 -11.30
N LEU A 86 -17.40 -21.32 -11.05
CA LEU A 86 -17.28 -22.44 -11.98
C LEU A 86 -18.21 -23.54 -11.46
N GLU A 87 -19.26 -23.84 -12.21
CA GLU A 87 -20.19 -24.93 -11.86
C GLU A 87 -19.67 -26.22 -12.46
N MET A 88 -19.29 -27.18 -11.61
CA MET A 88 -18.89 -28.52 -12.00
C MET A 88 -19.60 -29.53 -11.11
N ALA A 89 -20.40 -30.41 -11.73
CA ALA A 89 -21.09 -31.53 -11.08
C ALA A 89 -21.90 -31.12 -9.83
N GLU A 90 -22.86 -30.19 -9.99
CA GLU A 90 -23.78 -29.71 -8.94
C GLU A 90 -23.09 -29.06 -7.72
N THR A 91 -21.81 -28.72 -7.85
CA THR A 91 -21.04 -27.98 -6.83
C THR A 91 -20.53 -26.66 -7.41
N GLU A 92 -20.81 -25.56 -6.72
CA GLU A 92 -20.36 -24.23 -7.09
C GLU A 92 -18.95 -23.97 -6.51
N TYR A 93 -17.94 -23.92 -7.39
CA TYR A 93 -16.59 -23.58 -6.98
C TYR A 93 -16.35 -22.07 -7.18
N MET A 94 -16.22 -21.35 -6.07
CA MET A 94 -15.84 -19.94 -6.11
C MET A 94 -14.34 -19.82 -6.42
N VAL A 95 -14.00 -19.41 -7.63
CA VAL A 95 -12.64 -19.02 -7.99
C VAL A 95 -12.43 -17.59 -7.48
N ARG A 96 -11.36 -17.33 -6.71
CA ARG A 96 -11.00 -15.97 -6.26
C ARG A 96 -9.59 -15.65 -6.73
N GLY A 97 -9.44 -14.65 -7.60
CA GLY A 97 -8.13 -14.08 -7.94
C GLY A 97 -7.66 -13.20 -6.79
N ARG A 98 -6.58 -13.59 -6.09
CA ARG A 98 -6.00 -12.74 -5.03
C ARG A 98 -5.16 -11.64 -5.69
N GLY A 99 -5.74 -10.47 -5.90
CA GLY A 99 -5.10 -9.33 -6.59
C GLY A 99 -4.57 -8.22 -5.69
N TYR A 100 -4.42 -8.44 -4.38
CA TYR A 100 -3.85 -7.43 -3.47
C TYR A 100 -2.35 -7.66 -3.27
N LEU A 101 -1.59 -6.58 -3.36
CA LEU A 101 -0.17 -6.54 -3.01
C LEU A 101 -0.06 -6.55 -1.48
N ARG A 102 0.60 -7.56 -0.91
CA ARG A 102 0.71 -7.78 0.54
C ARG A 102 2.00 -7.25 1.14
N GLY A 103 2.99 -6.99 0.30
CA GLY A 103 4.32 -6.58 0.75
C GLY A 103 5.15 -5.96 -0.35
N LYS A 104 6.36 -5.57 0.04
CA LYS A 104 7.37 -5.01 -0.85
C LYS A 104 7.69 -5.97 -2.01
N GLU A 105 7.84 -7.25 -1.69
CA GLU A 105 8.24 -8.30 -2.64
C GLU A 105 7.21 -8.48 -3.75
N ASP A 106 5.92 -8.31 -3.44
CA ASP A 106 4.85 -8.40 -4.44
C ASP A 106 5.00 -7.27 -5.47
N ILE A 107 5.32 -6.05 -5.02
CA ILE A 107 5.55 -4.89 -5.89
C ILE A 107 6.81 -5.11 -6.74
N GLU A 108 7.90 -5.59 -6.14
CA GLU A 108 9.17 -5.84 -6.82
C GLU A 108 9.04 -6.86 -7.95
N ASN A 109 8.17 -7.85 -7.76
CA ASN A 109 7.95 -8.94 -8.71
C ASN A 109 6.91 -8.63 -9.80
N LEU A 110 6.27 -7.45 -9.76
CA LEU A 110 5.32 -7.06 -10.80
C LEU A 110 5.98 -7.01 -12.17
N VAL A 111 5.38 -7.73 -13.11
CA VAL A 111 5.84 -7.79 -14.50
C VAL A 111 5.32 -6.57 -15.26
N LEU A 112 6.24 -5.79 -15.82
CA LEU A 112 5.96 -4.58 -16.58
C LEU A 112 5.80 -4.88 -18.08
N LYS A 113 6.59 -5.82 -18.59
CA LYS A 113 6.63 -6.19 -20.00
C LYS A 113 7.26 -7.58 -20.14
N ALA A 114 6.90 -8.32 -21.18
CA ALA A 114 7.65 -9.51 -21.59
C ALA A 114 8.33 -9.22 -22.93
N GLN A 115 9.63 -9.48 -23.02
CA GLN A 115 10.40 -9.34 -24.26
C GLN A 115 11.06 -10.68 -24.57
N ASN A 116 10.74 -11.28 -25.73
CA ASN A 116 11.27 -12.57 -26.16
C ASN A 116 11.15 -13.69 -25.10
N GLY A 117 10.04 -13.72 -24.37
CA GLY A 117 9.78 -14.71 -23.31
C GLY A 117 10.45 -14.40 -21.96
N THR A 118 11.30 -13.38 -21.87
CA THR A 118 11.88 -12.93 -20.59
C THR A 118 11.03 -11.81 -19.99
N PRO A 119 10.47 -11.98 -18.78
CA PRO A 119 9.70 -10.92 -18.11
C PRO A 119 10.65 -9.85 -17.55
N VAL A 120 10.30 -8.58 -17.75
CA VAL A 120 10.93 -7.42 -17.11
C VAL A 120 10.04 -7.00 -15.94
N ARG A 121 10.60 -6.98 -14.74
CA ARG A 121 9.93 -6.69 -13.47
C ARG A 121 10.26 -5.28 -12.96
N VAL A 122 9.54 -4.84 -11.93
CA VAL A 122 9.84 -3.58 -11.23
C VAL A 122 11.26 -3.57 -10.66
N THR A 123 11.72 -4.70 -10.10
CA THR A 123 13.11 -4.83 -9.58
C THR A 123 14.18 -4.66 -10.66
N ASP A 124 13.86 -4.97 -11.93
CA ASP A 124 14.83 -4.85 -13.01
C ASP A 124 15.08 -3.38 -13.36
N ILE A 125 14.05 -2.53 -13.24
CA ILE A 125 14.09 -1.11 -13.62
C ILE A 125 14.30 -0.15 -12.44
N GLY A 126 14.29 -0.63 -11.19
CA GLY A 126 14.26 0.24 -10.03
C GLY A 126 14.30 -0.49 -8.69
N ARG A 127 14.01 0.22 -7.61
CA ARG A 127 13.94 -0.32 -6.25
C ARG A 127 12.63 0.05 -5.58
N VAL A 128 12.14 -0.84 -4.71
CA VAL A 128 10.96 -0.61 -3.88
C VAL A 128 11.41 -0.46 -2.43
N GLU A 129 10.99 0.62 -1.78
CA GLU A 129 11.39 0.96 -0.42
C GLU A 129 10.15 1.31 0.41
N LEU A 130 10.12 0.86 1.66
CA LEU A 130 9.11 1.30 2.62
C LEU A 130 9.63 2.60 3.27
N VAL A 131 8.99 3.71 2.94
CA VAL A 131 9.38 5.05 3.38
C VAL A 131 8.29 5.67 4.25
N ALA A 132 8.66 6.74 4.95
CA ALA A 132 7.72 7.63 5.60
C ALA A 132 7.08 8.56 4.55
N ASP A 133 5.76 8.76 4.64
CA ASP A 133 5.02 9.72 3.82
C ASP A 133 5.58 11.14 3.97
N GLU A 134 5.62 11.88 2.86
CA GLU A 134 6.15 13.24 2.82
C GLU A 134 5.25 14.19 3.65
N ARG A 135 5.89 15.05 4.44
CA ARG A 135 5.19 16.15 5.11
C ARG A 135 4.88 17.24 4.09
N ARG A 136 3.63 17.32 3.64
CA ARG A 136 3.08 18.62 3.22
C ARG A 136 2.82 19.42 4.49
N GLY A 137 3.77 20.29 4.83
CA GLY A 137 3.65 21.16 6.00
C GLY A 137 2.36 21.97 5.96
N ILE A 138 1.73 22.09 7.12
CA ILE A 138 0.93 23.25 7.50
C ILE A 138 1.78 24.04 8.49
#